data_AF-A0A2S2DYL1-F1
#
_entry.id   AF-A0A2S2DYL1-F1
#
_cell.length_a   1.000
_cell.length_b   1.000
_cell.length_c   1.000
_cell.angle_alpha   90.00
_cell.angle_beta   90.00
_cell.angle_gamma   90.00
#
_symmetry.space_group_name_H-M   'P 1'
#
loop_
_entity.id
_entity.type
_entity.pdbx_description
1 polymer ?
#
loop_
_entity_poly.entity_id
_entity_poly.type
_entity_poly.pdbx_seq_one_letter_code
_entity_poly.pdbx_strand_id
1 'polypeptide(L)'
;MSNNKTSFSLTEDWTVVVFGFLIIALTLFGIKIPSPVFAWENSAELLEKVVNADNLLNVGKLFLWVYAIAILATNALGKDVSATIKGFPIVFILTTLALILAGNSFLKNWNLEAVIFSLTIGLIISNFSSIPDWLRDSLSTELFVKIGLVLLGTSIIFGDILKAGSLGLIQALLVVVSVWYFAFWVSKKLGIDEEMAIMISSAVSICGVSAAIATAGAIKGDSKKLSYVISIVLITAIPMIIFMPIIAKALGLSEAVTGAWLGGTIDTTGAVIASGSLIGEEALKISTIVKFSQNVLLGLAAFGISIYWTYTNNQSEVAKESKPTLGIIWERFPKFVIGFVAASLLFSFVISGEVISEVKGGLKSLQGLWFALAFTSIGLETKFADLFSSEGKKPLYAFLIAQGFNVFVTLGIAYFLFK
;
A
#
# COMPACT_ATOMS: atom_id res chain seq x y z
N MET A 1 2.61 36.54 -16.32
CA MET A 1 1.67 36.74 -15.20
C MET A 1 1.75 35.51 -14.32
N SER A 2 2.45 35.61 -13.19
CA SER A 2 2.64 34.53 -12.23
C SER A 2 1.34 34.31 -11.46
N ASN A 3 0.68 33.18 -11.70
CA ASN A 3 -0.40 32.72 -10.84
C ASN A 3 0.21 32.28 -9.49
N ASN A 4 0.22 33.19 -8.53
CA ASN A 4 0.33 32.85 -7.11
C ASN A 4 -0.89 32.03 -6.72
N LYS A 5 -0.85 30.71 -6.92
CA LYS A 5 -1.70 29.80 -6.15
C LYS A 5 -1.10 29.66 -4.77
N THR A 6 -1.49 30.54 -3.85
CA THR A 6 -1.44 30.26 -2.42
C THR A 6 -2.50 29.20 -2.12
N SER A 7 -2.28 27.95 -2.54
CA SER A 7 -3.05 26.81 -2.03
C SER A 7 -2.24 26.18 -0.91
N PHE A 8 -2.79 26.20 0.30
CA PHE A 8 -2.31 25.35 1.38
C PHE A 8 -2.40 23.89 0.92
N SER A 9 -1.31 23.33 0.40
CA SER A 9 -1.24 21.95 -0.07
C SER A 9 -0.80 21.07 1.10
N LEU A 10 -1.66 20.15 1.53
CA LEU A 10 -1.28 19.13 2.48
C LEU A 10 -0.37 18.10 1.79
N THR A 11 0.57 17.53 2.55
CA THR A 11 1.28 16.34 2.07
C THR A 11 0.30 15.17 1.95
N GLU A 12 0.65 14.18 1.14
CA GLU A 12 -0.24 13.03 0.93
C GLU A 12 -0.56 12.29 2.21
N ASP A 13 0.43 12.01 3.06
CA ASP A 13 0.18 11.34 4.32
C ASP A 13 -0.75 12.13 5.25
N TRP A 14 -0.62 13.46 5.33
CA TRP A 14 -1.54 14.28 6.14
C TRP A 14 -2.93 14.36 5.53
N THR A 15 -3.03 14.42 4.20
CA THR A 15 -4.31 14.34 3.48
C THR A 15 -5.02 13.04 3.86
N VAL A 16 -4.33 11.91 3.78
CA VAL A 16 -4.87 10.61 4.20
C VAL A 16 -5.37 10.63 5.63
N VAL A 17 -4.57 11.15 6.58
CA VAL A 17 -4.96 11.20 7.99
C VAL A 17 -6.24 12.02 8.17
N VAL A 18 -6.31 13.21 7.57
CA VAL A 18 -7.49 14.09 7.65
C VAL A 18 -8.72 13.39 7.06
N PHE A 19 -8.63 12.83 5.86
CA PHE A 19 -9.80 12.22 5.20
C PHE A 19 -10.20 10.88 5.82
N GLY A 20 -9.24 10.10 6.34
CA GLY A 20 -9.52 8.91 7.15
C GLY A 20 -10.29 9.26 8.42
N PHE A 21 -9.85 10.27 9.16
CA PHE A 21 -10.57 10.75 10.34
C PHE A 21 -11.89 11.44 10.01
N LEU A 22 -12.02 12.08 8.85
CA LEU A 22 -13.29 12.61 8.37
C LEU A 22 -14.30 11.47 8.19
N ILE A 23 -13.92 10.38 7.51
CA ILE A 23 -14.77 9.20 7.36
C ILE A 23 -15.19 8.62 8.72
N ILE A 24 -14.24 8.48 9.64
CA ILE A 24 -14.50 7.99 10.99
C ILE A 24 -15.50 8.91 11.70
N ALA A 25 -15.26 10.22 11.70
CA ALA A 25 -16.12 11.21 12.34
C ALA A 25 -17.53 11.19 11.76
N LEU A 26 -17.67 11.22 10.43
CA LEU A 26 -18.98 11.17 9.76
C LEU A 26 -19.77 9.91 10.18
N THR A 27 -19.09 8.77 10.28
CA THR A 27 -19.72 7.51 10.70
C THR A 27 -20.13 7.57 12.18
N LEU A 28 -19.28 8.11 13.06
CA LEU A 28 -19.59 8.28 14.49
C LEU A 28 -20.72 9.29 14.74
N PHE A 29 -20.90 10.29 13.85
CA PHE A 29 -22.03 11.23 13.89
C PHE A 29 -23.33 10.66 13.29
N GLY A 30 -23.38 9.36 13.00
CA GLY A 30 -24.60 8.68 12.59
C GLY A 30 -24.90 8.78 11.08
N ILE A 31 -23.97 9.24 10.26
CA ILE A 31 -24.13 9.18 8.80
C ILE A 31 -24.01 7.73 8.38
N LYS A 32 -25.15 7.14 7.99
CA LYS A 32 -25.22 5.76 7.52
C LYS A 32 -24.48 5.62 6.20
N ILE A 33 -23.42 4.82 6.23
CA ILE A 33 -22.69 4.42 5.04
C ILE A 33 -23.60 3.55 4.18
N PRO A 34 -23.79 3.85 2.89
CA PRO A 34 -24.52 2.97 1.98
C PRO A 34 -23.87 1.59 1.96
N SER A 35 -24.67 0.52 2.10
CA SER A 35 -24.17 -0.85 2.14
C SER A 35 -24.75 -1.66 0.98
N PRO A 36 -24.12 -1.62 -0.21
CA PRO A 36 -24.52 -2.46 -1.33
C PRO A 36 -24.24 -3.94 -1.04
N VAL A 37 -25.10 -4.79 -1.59
CA VAL A 37 -24.96 -6.24 -1.59
C VAL A 37 -24.24 -6.65 -2.88
N PHE A 38 -23.14 -7.37 -2.72
CA PHE A 38 -22.39 -7.96 -3.83
C PHE A 38 -22.41 -9.48 -3.82
N ALA A 39 -22.94 -10.12 -2.77
CA ALA A 39 -22.93 -11.57 -2.65
C ALA A 39 -24.05 -12.24 -3.48
N TRP A 40 -23.72 -13.31 -4.21
CA TRP A 40 -24.67 -14.08 -5.02
C TRP A 40 -24.16 -15.51 -5.30
N GLU A 41 -25.08 -16.46 -5.45
CA GLU A 41 -24.76 -17.86 -5.76
C GLU A 41 -24.99 -18.24 -7.22
N ASN A 42 -26.08 -17.75 -7.82
CA ASN A 42 -26.50 -18.10 -9.17
C ASN A 42 -26.97 -16.86 -9.95
N SER A 43 -27.27 -17.03 -11.23
CA SER A 43 -27.67 -15.92 -12.11
C SER A 43 -28.98 -15.24 -11.68
N ALA A 44 -29.91 -15.97 -11.07
CA ALA A 44 -31.14 -15.39 -10.54
C ALA A 44 -30.84 -14.46 -9.36
N GLU A 45 -30.04 -14.92 -8.39
CA GLU A 45 -29.64 -14.08 -7.25
C GLU A 45 -28.82 -12.86 -7.66
N LEU A 46 -27.97 -12.98 -8.68
CA LEU A 46 -27.23 -11.85 -9.23
C LEU A 46 -28.21 -10.76 -9.70
N LEU A 47 -29.26 -11.13 -10.43
CA LEU A 47 -30.26 -10.18 -10.92
C LEU A 47 -31.14 -9.63 -9.79
N GLU A 48 -31.60 -10.50 -8.89
CA GLU A 48 -32.55 -10.14 -7.83
C GLU A 48 -31.92 -9.36 -6.67
N LYS A 49 -30.68 -9.66 -6.29
CA LYS A 49 -30.00 -9.05 -5.13
C LYS A 49 -29.00 -7.98 -5.52
N VAL A 50 -28.24 -8.20 -6.59
CA VAL A 50 -27.09 -7.32 -6.93
C VAL A 50 -27.47 -6.27 -7.97
N VAL A 51 -28.21 -6.65 -9.01
CA VAL A 51 -28.58 -5.76 -10.14
C VAL A 51 -29.95 -5.08 -9.94
N ASN A 52 -30.61 -5.31 -8.81
CA ASN A 52 -31.89 -4.66 -8.53
C ASN A 52 -31.76 -3.13 -8.34
N ALA A 53 -32.86 -2.40 -8.53
CA ALA A 53 -32.87 -0.93 -8.50
C ALA A 53 -32.42 -0.36 -7.14
N ASP A 54 -32.84 -0.96 -6.04
CA ASP A 54 -32.49 -0.49 -4.68
C ASP A 54 -31.00 -0.63 -4.38
N ASN A 55 -30.40 -1.75 -4.80
CA ASN A 55 -28.98 -2.00 -4.63
C ASN A 55 -28.14 -1.13 -5.55
N LEU A 56 -28.55 -0.95 -6.81
CA LEU A 56 -27.90 -0.01 -7.73
C LEU A 56 -27.96 1.43 -7.21
N LEU A 57 -29.06 1.82 -6.55
CA LEU A 57 -29.17 3.11 -5.87
C LEU A 57 -28.23 3.20 -4.66
N ASN A 58 -28.02 2.11 -3.91
CA ASN A 58 -27.00 2.06 -2.85
C ASN A 58 -25.58 2.15 -3.43
N VAL A 59 -25.27 1.49 -4.55
CA VAL A 59 -24.00 1.62 -5.26
C VAL A 59 -23.79 3.07 -5.71
N GLY A 60 -24.82 3.71 -6.27
CA GLY A 60 -24.78 5.12 -6.67
C GLY A 60 -24.55 6.08 -5.50
N LYS A 61 -25.21 5.86 -4.36
CA LYS A 61 -24.96 6.62 -3.12
C LYS A 61 -23.53 6.42 -2.62
N LEU A 62 -23.04 5.18 -2.63
CA LEU A 62 -21.68 4.86 -2.22
C LEU A 62 -20.66 5.55 -3.13
N PHE A 63 -20.89 5.50 -4.46
CA PHE A 63 -20.10 6.21 -5.46
C PHE A 63 -20.01 7.70 -5.13
N LEU A 64 -21.14 8.40 -4.97
CA LEU A 64 -21.16 9.84 -4.67
C LEU A 64 -20.37 10.16 -3.40
N TRP A 65 -20.46 9.29 -2.40
CA TRP A 65 -19.78 9.45 -1.12
C TRP A 65 -18.26 9.36 -1.26
N VAL A 66 -17.75 8.28 -1.88
CA VAL A 66 -16.29 8.13 -2.09
C VAL A 66 -15.75 9.09 -3.14
N TYR A 67 -16.55 9.46 -4.14
CA TYR A 67 -16.19 10.40 -5.19
C TYR A 67 -16.00 11.82 -4.63
N ALA A 68 -16.88 12.26 -3.72
CA ALA A 68 -16.71 13.53 -3.02
C ALA A 68 -15.41 13.54 -2.20
N ILE A 69 -15.13 12.47 -1.46
CA ILE A 69 -13.89 12.35 -0.68
C ILE A 69 -12.66 12.38 -1.60
N ALA A 70 -12.68 11.64 -2.71
CA ALA A 70 -11.58 11.62 -3.66
C ALA A 70 -11.31 13.00 -4.27
N ILE A 71 -12.36 13.72 -4.69
CA ILE A 71 -12.24 15.10 -5.21
C ILE A 71 -11.64 16.04 -4.16
N LEU A 72 -12.16 16.01 -2.93
CA LEU A 72 -11.69 16.88 -1.85
C LEU A 72 -10.24 16.56 -1.47
N ALA A 73 -9.86 15.28 -1.46
CA ALA A 73 -8.50 14.85 -1.19
C ALA A 73 -7.53 15.27 -2.32
N THR A 74 -7.90 15.11 -3.59
CA THR A 74 -7.10 15.60 -4.73
C THR A 74 -6.91 17.12 -4.65
N ASN A 75 -7.96 17.85 -4.29
CA ASN A 75 -7.87 19.30 -4.12
C ASN A 75 -6.93 19.69 -2.96
N ALA A 76 -7.00 18.98 -1.83
CA ALA A 76 -6.12 19.19 -0.68
C ALA A 76 -4.64 18.91 -0.99
N LEU A 77 -4.37 17.98 -1.92
CA LEU A 77 -3.04 17.71 -2.48
C LEU A 77 -2.55 18.82 -3.44
N GLY A 78 -3.40 19.76 -3.84
CA GLY A 78 -3.08 20.77 -4.86
C GLY A 78 -2.98 20.20 -6.28
N LYS A 79 -3.44 18.96 -6.51
CA LYS A 79 -3.45 18.31 -7.84
C LYS A 79 -4.65 18.80 -8.66
N ASP A 80 -4.59 18.60 -9.99
CA ASP A 80 -5.71 18.93 -10.87
C ASP A 80 -6.90 17.98 -10.62
N VAL A 81 -8.01 18.57 -10.18
CA VAL A 81 -9.24 17.85 -9.85
C VAL A 81 -9.96 17.36 -11.12
N SER A 82 -9.73 17.99 -12.28
CA SER A 82 -10.40 17.61 -13.54
C SER A 82 -10.07 16.16 -13.95
N ALA A 83 -8.83 15.70 -13.72
CA ALA A 83 -8.45 14.31 -13.93
C ALA A 83 -9.26 13.37 -13.02
N THR A 84 -9.32 13.64 -11.71
CA THR A 84 -10.11 12.85 -10.75
C THR A 84 -11.60 12.82 -11.12
N ILE A 85 -12.17 13.95 -11.53
CA ILE A 85 -13.58 14.04 -11.93
C ILE A 85 -13.90 13.09 -13.10
N LYS A 86 -13.00 12.98 -14.07
CA LYS A 86 -13.21 12.16 -15.27
C LYS A 86 -12.83 10.70 -15.06
N GLY A 87 -11.71 10.45 -14.38
CA GLY A 87 -11.12 9.13 -14.24
C GLY A 87 -11.67 8.31 -13.08
N PHE A 88 -11.96 8.93 -11.93
CA PHE A 88 -12.48 8.19 -10.77
C PHE A 88 -13.77 7.40 -11.04
N PRO A 89 -14.75 7.91 -11.81
CA PRO A 89 -15.93 7.12 -12.19
C PRO A 89 -15.58 5.80 -12.89
N ILE A 90 -14.55 5.81 -13.74
CA ILE A 90 -14.11 4.59 -14.45
C ILE A 90 -13.46 3.62 -13.46
N VAL A 91 -12.56 4.13 -12.60
CA VAL A 91 -11.94 3.31 -11.55
C VAL A 91 -13.02 2.67 -10.68
N PHE A 92 -14.01 3.44 -10.23
CA PHE A 92 -15.10 2.95 -9.40
C PHE A 92 -15.96 1.89 -10.10
N ILE A 93 -16.27 2.07 -11.40
CA ILE A 93 -17.01 1.07 -12.18
C ILE A 93 -16.21 -0.23 -12.26
N LEU A 94 -14.92 -0.17 -12.58
CA LEU A 94 -14.05 -1.35 -12.66
C LEU A 94 -13.93 -2.05 -11.29
N THR A 95 -13.80 -1.29 -10.21
CA THR A 95 -13.81 -1.82 -8.84
C THR A 95 -15.14 -2.44 -8.48
N THR A 96 -16.26 -1.86 -8.90
CA THR A 96 -17.61 -2.43 -8.67
C THR A 96 -17.76 -3.76 -9.40
N LEU A 97 -17.27 -3.87 -10.64
CA LEU A 97 -17.24 -5.14 -11.37
C LEU A 97 -16.40 -6.18 -10.63
N ALA A 98 -15.23 -5.80 -10.09
CA ALA A 98 -14.40 -6.69 -9.27
C ALA A 98 -15.13 -7.16 -8.00
N LEU A 99 -15.86 -6.27 -7.32
CA LEU A 99 -16.65 -6.60 -6.12
C LEU A 99 -17.79 -7.55 -6.45
N ILE A 100 -18.49 -7.35 -7.56
CA ILE A 100 -19.55 -8.26 -8.04
C ILE A 100 -18.96 -9.64 -8.34
N LEU A 101 -17.83 -9.72 -9.05
CA LEU A 101 -17.17 -11.01 -9.34
C LEU A 101 -16.76 -11.73 -8.05
N ALA A 102 -16.13 -11.02 -7.11
CA ALA A 102 -15.69 -11.58 -5.84
C ALA A 102 -16.84 -12.03 -4.92
N GLY A 103 -18.01 -11.44 -5.06
CA GLY A 103 -19.20 -11.81 -4.28
C GLY A 103 -19.85 -13.12 -4.74
N ASN A 104 -19.42 -13.70 -5.85
CA ASN A 104 -19.87 -15.01 -6.28
C ASN A 104 -19.42 -16.10 -5.30
N SER A 105 -20.34 -16.95 -4.82
CA SER A 105 -20.03 -17.99 -3.84
C SER A 105 -19.01 -19.03 -4.33
N PHE A 106 -19.00 -19.39 -5.63
CA PHE A 106 -17.99 -20.31 -6.17
C PHE A 106 -16.59 -19.68 -6.11
N LEU A 107 -16.44 -18.42 -6.52
CA LEU A 107 -15.16 -17.72 -6.48
C LEU A 107 -14.71 -17.44 -5.04
N LYS A 108 -15.64 -17.11 -4.15
CA LYS A 108 -15.38 -16.95 -2.72
C LYS A 108 -14.86 -18.24 -2.08
N ASN A 109 -15.39 -19.40 -2.46
CA ASN A 109 -14.90 -20.71 -1.98
C ASN A 109 -13.46 -21.01 -2.41
N TRP A 110 -12.99 -20.40 -3.50
CA TRP A 110 -11.60 -20.48 -3.95
C TRP A 110 -10.69 -19.45 -3.27
N ASN A 111 -11.19 -18.72 -2.26
CA ASN A 111 -10.52 -17.59 -1.61
C ASN A 111 -10.12 -16.48 -2.61
N LEU A 112 -10.89 -16.29 -3.68
CA LEU A 112 -10.66 -15.20 -4.63
C LEU A 112 -11.36 -13.94 -4.12
N GLU A 113 -10.60 -13.08 -3.45
CA GLU A 113 -11.12 -11.83 -2.90
C GLU A 113 -11.22 -10.70 -3.93
N ALA A 114 -12.02 -9.68 -3.59
CA ALA A 114 -12.22 -8.48 -4.40
C ALA A 114 -10.91 -7.79 -4.80
N VAL A 115 -9.90 -7.85 -3.93
CA VAL A 115 -8.57 -7.30 -4.17
C VAL A 115 -7.88 -7.97 -5.36
N ILE A 116 -7.96 -9.31 -5.49
CA ILE A 116 -7.39 -10.03 -6.62
C ILE A 116 -8.07 -9.60 -7.91
N PHE A 117 -9.40 -9.64 -7.96
CA PHE A 117 -10.14 -9.23 -9.16
C PHE A 117 -9.89 -7.77 -9.53
N SER A 118 -9.80 -6.88 -8.55
CA SER A 118 -9.52 -5.46 -8.75
C SER A 118 -8.17 -5.25 -9.43
N LEU A 119 -7.12 -5.92 -8.94
CA LEU A 119 -5.78 -5.89 -9.52
C LEU A 119 -5.76 -6.52 -10.92
N THR A 120 -6.34 -7.72 -11.09
CA THR A 120 -6.34 -8.45 -12.36
C THR A 120 -7.04 -7.68 -13.46
N ILE A 121 -8.22 -7.10 -13.19
CA ILE A 121 -8.93 -6.27 -14.17
C ILE A 121 -8.06 -5.08 -14.61
N GLY A 122 -7.46 -4.38 -13.64
CA GLY A 122 -6.57 -3.25 -13.95
C GLY A 122 -5.38 -3.68 -14.82
N LEU A 123 -4.72 -4.79 -14.48
CA LEU A 123 -3.57 -5.34 -15.22
C LEU A 123 -3.93 -5.75 -16.65
N ILE A 124 -5.08 -6.38 -16.84
CA ILE A 124 -5.56 -6.74 -18.17
C ILE A 124 -5.75 -5.47 -19.01
N ILE A 125 -6.42 -4.46 -18.47
CA ILE A 125 -6.68 -3.23 -19.22
C ILE A 125 -5.37 -2.49 -19.54
N SER A 126 -4.46 -2.32 -18.58
CA SER A 126 -3.22 -1.55 -18.77
C SER A 126 -2.21 -2.20 -19.72
N ASN A 127 -2.23 -3.53 -19.83
CA ASN A 127 -1.28 -4.28 -20.69
C ASN A 127 -1.87 -4.64 -22.05
N PHE A 128 -3.20 -4.69 -22.22
CA PHE A 128 -3.85 -4.92 -23.51
C PHE A 128 -4.42 -3.64 -24.15
N SER A 129 -4.46 -2.52 -23.43
CA SER A 129 -4.99 -1.25 -23.93
C SER A 129 -4.15 -0.05 -23.47
N SER A 130 -4.14 1.00 -24.29
CA SER A 130 -3.50 2.25 -23.91
C SER A 130 -4.41 3.06 -22.99
N ILE A 131 -4.04 3.15 -21.71
CA ILE A 131 -4.69 4.06 -20.76
C ILE A 131 -4.44 5.52 -21.21
N PRO A 132 -5.46 6.37 -21.35
CA PRO A 132 -5.25 7.79 -21.66
C PRO A 132 -4.72 8.54 -20.45
N ASP A 133 -3.97 9.64 -20.68
CA ASP A 133 -3.25 10.34 -19.60
C ASP A 133 -4.18 10.91 -18.53
N TRP A 134 -5.35 11.44 -18.90
CA TRP A 134 -6.34 11.91 -17.92
C TRP A 134 -6.85 10.81 -16.98
N LEU A 135 -6.85 9.54 -17.41
CA LEU A 135 -7.19 8.41 -16.55
C LEU A 135 -5.99 8.06 -15.66
N ARG A 136 -4.77 8.04 -16.20
CA ARG A 136 -3.54 7.84 -15.40
C ARG A 136 -3.40 8.88 -14.30
N ASP A 137 -3.59 10.15 -14.62
CA ASP A 137 -3.47 11.27 -13.68
C ASP A 137 -4.53 11.22 -12.57
N SER A 138 -5.61 10.47 -12.77
CA SER A 138 -6.66 10.25 -11.76
C SER A 138 -6.33 9.15 -10.77
N LEU A 139 -5.40 8.25 -11.11
CA LEU A 139 -5.05 7.09 -10.29
C LEU A 139 -4.31 7.58 -9.04
N SER A 140 -4.89 7.29 -7.88
CA SER A 140 -4.39 7.77 -6.59
C SER A 140 -4.18 6.58 -5.65
N THR A 141 -3.39 5.62 -6.13
CA THR A 141 -3.07 4.36 -5.45
C THR A 141 -2.70 4.55 -3.98
N GLU A 142 -1.68 5.36 -3.68
CA GLU A 142 -1.19 5.53 -2.30
C GLU A 142 -2.24 6.19 -1.40
N LEU A 143 -2.94 7.22 -1.91
CA LEU A 143 -4.03 7.88 -1.19
C LEU A 143 -5.12 6.87 -0.79
N PHE A 144 -5.59 6.05 -1.73
CA PHE A 144 -6.67 5.08 -1.49
C PHE A 144 -6.24 3.97 -0.52
N VAL A 145 -5.05 3.37 -0.71
CA VAL A 145 -4.54 2.35 0.22
C VAL A 145 -4.43 2.96 1.63
N LYS A 146 -3.80 4.12 1.76
CA LYS A 146 -3.51 4.68 3.08
C LYS A 146 -4.79 5.17 3.80
N ILE A 147 -5.82 5.64 3.09
CA ILE A 147 -7.13 5.90 3.69
C ILE A 147 -7.71 4.60 4.26
N GLY A 148 -7.72 3.52 3.48
CA GLY A 148 -8.13 2.20 3.95
C GLY A 148 -7.36 1.75 5.19
N LEU A 149 -6.04 2.01 5.25
CA LEU A 149 -5.22 1.69 6.42
C LEU A 149 -5.63 2.48 7.66
N VAL A 150 -5.92 3.79 7.55
CA VAL A 150 -6.40 4.56 8.70
C VAL A 150 -7.72 3.99 9.23
N LEU A 151 -8.63 3.58 8.33
CA LEU A 151 -9.88 2.92 8.71
C LEU A 151 -9.66 1.54 9.35
N LEU A 152 -8.68 0.76 8.86
CA LEU A 152 -8.30 -0.51 9.48
C LEU A 152 -7.91 -0.33 10.96
N GLY A 153 -7.33 0.82 11.32
CA GLY A 153 -6.99 1.18 12.69
C GLY A 153 -8.19 1.14 13.64
N THR A 154 -9.41 1.40 13.17
CA THR A 154 -10.63 1.34 14.01
C THR A 154 -11.02 -0.09 14.39
N SER A 155 -10.45 -1.10 13.72
CA SER A 155 -10.77 -2.52 13.93
C SER A 155 -9.69 -3.26 14.71
N ILE A 156 -8.55 -2.62 15.02
CA ILE A 156 -7.41 -3.24 15.71
C ILE A 156 -7.28 -2.64 17.11
N ILE A 157 -7.22 -3.51 18.12
CA ILE A 157 -7.06 -3.10 19.52
C ILE A 157 -5.62 -2.63 19.75
N PHE A 158 -5.43 -1.53 20.48
CA PHE A 158 -4.12 -0.94 20.71
C PHE A 158 -3.13 -1.88 21.40
N GLY A 159 -3.61 -2.72 22.33
CA GLY A 159 -2.77 -3.73 22.99
C GLY A 159 -2.14 -4.73 22.01
N ASP A 160 -2.86 -5.06 20.92
CA ASP A 160 -2.32 -5.91 19.88
C ASP A 160 -1.24 -5.20 19.06
N ILE A 161 -1.40 -3.90 18.81
CA ILE A 161 -0.39 -3.08 18.15
C ILE A 161 0.89 -3.06 18.98
N LEU A 162 0.81 -2.91 20.31
CA LEU A 162 2.00 -2.95 21.16
C LEU A 162 2.70 -4.32 21.10
N LYS A 163 1.94 -5.41 21.21
CA LYS A 163 2.51 -6.77 21.22
C LYS A 163 3.10 -7.14 19.85
N ALA A 164 2.31 -7.07 18.79
CA ALA A 164 2.77 -7.43 17.46
C ALA A 164 3.75 -6.39 16.88
N GLY A 165 3.63 -5.12 17.27
CA GLY A 165 4.50 -4.03 16.80
C GLY A 165 5.90 -4.12 17.37
N SER A 166 6.06 -4.52 18.63
CA SER A 166 7.38 -4.74 19.25
C SER A 166 8.12 -5.90 18.60
N LEU A 167 7.47 -7.05 18.43
CA LEU A 167 8.01 -8.18 17.67
C LEU A 167 8.29 -7.80 16.20
N GLY A 168 7.36 -7.06 15.59
CA GLY A 168 7.49 -6.55 14.23
C GLY A 168 8.66 -5.60 14.06
N LEU A 169 9.01 -4.78 15.07
CA LEU A 169 10.16 -3.88 15.02
C LEU A 169 11.47 -4.64 15.11
N ILE A 170 11.55 -5.67 15.96
CA ILE A 170 12.70 -6.58 16.03
C ILE A 170 12.89 -7.28 14.69
N GLN A 171 11.82 -7.86 14.14
CA GLN A 171 11.85 -8.48 12.82
C GLN A 171 12.30 -7.48 11.74
N ALA A 172 11.68 -6.30 11.70
CA ALA A 172 11.97 -5.28 10.70
C ALA A 172 13.44 -4.86 10.77
N LEU A 173 14.01 -4.68 11.96
CA LEU A 173 15.43 -4.33 12.10
C LEU A 173 16.33 -5.43 11.53
N LEU A 174 16.08 -6.69 11.89
CA LEU A 174 16.86 -7.83 11.40
C LEU A 174 16.76 -8.00 9.88
N VAL A 175 15.54 -7.91 9.33
CA VAL A 175 15.26 -8.03 7.89
C VAL A 175 15.86 -6.86 7.13
N VAL A 176 15.57 -5.62 7.52
CA VAL A 176 16.08 -4.42 6.84
C VAL A 176 17.60 -4.45 6.76
N VAL A 177 18.29 -4.71 7.89
CA VAL A 177 19.75 -4.76 7.92
C VAL A 177 20.27 -5.89 7.02
N SER A 178 19.83 -7.13 7.24
CA SER A 178 20.36 -8.28 6.50
C SER A 178 20.09 -8.19 5.00
N VAL A 179 18.86 -7.88 4.60
CA VAL A 179 18.44 -7.79 3.20
C VAL A 179 19.08 -6.59 2.51
N TRP A 180 19.18 -5.43 3.17
CA TRP A 180 19.82 -4.25 2.56
C TRP A 180 21.29 -4.52 2.22
N TYR A 181 22.06 -5.06 3.16
CA TYR A 181 23.48 -5.36 2.92
C TYR A 181 23.65 -6.43 1.84
N PHE A 182 22.82 -7.48 1.85
CA PHE A 182 22.86 -8.51 0.82
C PHE A 182 22.52 -7.95 -0.56
N ALA A 183 21.44 -7.16 -0.68
CA ALA A 183 21.03 -6.53 -1.92
C ALA A 183 22.10 -5.57 -2.47
N PHE A 184 22.73 -4.79 -1.58
CA PHE A 184 23.80 -3.88 -1.96
C PHE A 184 25.02 -4.64 -2.48
N TRP A 185 25.42 -5.70 -1.77
CA TRP A 185 26.51 -6.58 -2.19
C TRP A 185 26.24 -7.24 -3.54
N VAL A 186 25.04 -7.80 -3.76
CA VAL A 186 24.65 -8.38 -5.06
C VAL A 186 24.70 -7.33 -6.16
N SER A 187 24.20 -6.13 -5.89
CA SER A 187 24.17 -5.04 -6.87
C SER A 187 25.59 -4.61 -7.30
N LYS A 188 26.50 -4.44 -6.34
CA LYS A 188 27.91 -4.12 -6.63
C LYS A 188 28.59 -5.26 -7.39
N LYS A 189 28.30 -6.53 -7.05
CA LYS A 189 28.85 -7.71 -7.75
C LYS A 189 28.40 -7.80 -9.22
N LEU A 190 27.18 -7.37 -9.53
CA LEU A 190 26.67 -7.30 -10.90
C LEU A 190 27.17 -6.08 -11.69
N GLY A 191 27.94 -5.19 -11.04
CA GLY A 191 28.47 -3.97 -11.62
C GLY A 191 27.40 -2.91 -11.84
N ILE A 192 26.36 -2.88 -11.00
CA ILE A 192 25.36 -1.82 -10.98
C ILE A 192 25.98 -0.59 -10.32
N ASP A 193 25.68 0.59 -10.85
CA ASP A 193 26.16 1.85 -10.27
C ASP A 193 25.61 2.05 -8.85
N GLU A 194 26.30 2.86 -8.06
CA GLU A 194 26.04 2.96 -6.64
C GLU A 194 24.67 3.55 -6.30
N GLU A 195 24.21 4.49 -7.11
CA GLU A 195 22.94 5.17 -6.93
C GLU A 195 21.78 4.19 -7.11
N MET A 196 21.82 3.40 -8.20
CA MET A 196 20.85 2.34 -8.45
C MET A 196 20.95 1.22 -7.42
N ALA A 197 22.16 0.85 -6.99
CA ALA A 197 22.37 -0.15 -5.95
C ALA A 197 21.73 0.27 -4.62
N ILE A 198 21.87 1.54 -4.19
CA ILE A 198 21.22 2.07 -2.99
C ILE A 198 19.70 2.04 -3.14
N MET A 199 19.16 2.49 -4.27
CA MET A 199 17.71 2.48 -4.51
C MET A 199 17.13 1.07 -4.47
N ILE A 200 17.77 0.09 -5.14
CA ILE A 200 17.33 -1.32 -5.12
C ILE A 200 17.41 -1.91 -3.72
N SER A 201 18.52 -1.68 -3.02
CA SER A 201 18.73 -2.25 -1.68
C SER A 201 17.73 -1.72 -0.68
N SER A 202 17.39 -0.44 -0.76
CA SER A 202 16.38 0.18 0.10
C SER A 202 14.97 -0.21 -0.29
N ALA A 203 14.69 -0.37 -1.58
CA ALA A 203 13.39 -0.82 -2.06
C ALA A 203 13.06 -2.22 -1.50
N VAL A 204 13.94 -3.18 -1.74
CA VAL A 204 13.72 -4.60 -1.39
C VAL A 204 13.80 -4.90 0.11
N SER A 205 14.41 -4.03 0.91
CA SER A 205 14.60 -4.30 2.35
C SER A 205 13.64 -3.56 3.27
N ILE A 206 12.92 -2.53 2.79
CA ILE A 206 12.04 -1.69 3.62
C ILE A 206 10.59 -1.77 3.12
N CYS A 207 10.20 -0.85 2.24
CA CYS A 207 8.81 -0.67 1.83
C CYS A 207 8.66 -0.42 0.32
N GLY A 208 9.65 -0.86 -0.46
CA GLY A 208 9.65 -0.78 -1.91
C GLY A 208 9.67 0.66 -2.41
N VAL A 209 8.53 1.11 -2.94
CA VAL A 209 8.38 2.37 -3.66
C VAL A 209 8.76 3.57 -2.78
N SER A 210 8.17 3.68 -1.58
CA SER A 210 8.45 4.84 -0.71
C SER A 210 9.90 4.87 -0.24
N ALA A 211 10.52 3.69 -0.08
CA ALA A 211 11.95 3.59 0.25
C ALA A 211 12.83 4.04 -0.92
N ALA A 212 12.54 3.58 -2.15
CA ALA A 212 13.26 4.02 -3.34
C ALA A 212 13.16 5.54 -3.53
N ILE A 213 11.97 6.12 -3.36
CA ILE A 213 11.74 7.57 -3.47
C ILE A 213 12.51 8.33 -2.38
N ALA A 214 12.45 7.86 -1.13
CA ALA A 214 13.13 8.51 -0.02
C ALA A 214 14.65 8.50 -0.20
N THR A 215 15.22 7.39 -0.65
CA THR A 215 16.67 7.26 -0.83
C THR A 215 17.16 7.95 -2.09
N ALA A 216 16.41 7.89 -3.19
CA ALA A 216 16.65 8.72 -4.37
C ALA A 216 16.66 10.21 -3.99
N GLY A 217 15.68 10.67 -3.20
CA GLY A 217 15.67 12.04 -2.70
C GLY A 217 16.85 12.38 -1.78
N ALA A 218 17.29 11.44 -0.96
CA ALA A 218 18.42 11.63 -0.04
C ALA A 218 19.78 11.71 -0.76
N ILE A 219 19.93 11.01 -1.89
CA ILE A 219 21.17 11.00 -2.69
C ILE A 219 21.11 11.90 -3.94
N LYS A 220 19.97 12.57 -4.17
CA LYS A 220 19.60 13.27 -5.42
C LYS A 220 19.77 12.39 -6.66
N GLY A 221 19.22 11.18 -6.59
CA GLY A 221 19.26 10.20 -7.67
C GLY A 221 18.45 10.60 -8.91
N ASP A 222 18.82 10.00 -10.03
CA ASP A 222 18.20 10.10 -11.33
C ASP A 222 16.77 9.54 -11.33
N SER A 223 15.85 10.33 -11.88
CA SER A 223 14.43 10.01 -11.89
C SER A 223 14.07 8.81 -12.77
N LYS A 224 14.86 8.50 -13.81
CA LYS A 224 14.64 7.33 -14.67
C LYS A 224 15.00 6.05 -13.94
N LYS A 225 16.15 6.04 -13.25
CA LYS A 225 16.55 4.91 -12.38
C LYS A 225 15.51 4.66 -11.29
N LEU A 226 15.04 5.74 -10.62
CA LEU A 226 13.96 5.65 -9.64
C LEU A 226 12.70 5.03 -10.24
N SER A 227 12.26 5.52 -11.41
CA SER A 227 11.08 4.99 -12.11
C SER A 227 11.22 3.51 -12.41
N TYR A 228 12.41 3.07 -12.86
CA TYR A 228 12.69 1.66 -13.14
C TYR A 228 12.61 0.78 -11.88
N VAL A 229 13.20 1.23 -10.76
CA VAL A 229 13.13 0.52 -9.47
C VAL A 229 11.68 0.40 -9.00
N ILE A 230 10.88 1.47 -9.13
CA ILE A 230 9.45 1.46 -8.80
C ILE A 230 8.72 0.40 -9.64
N SER A 231 8.95 0.33 -10.94
CA SER A 231 8.35 -0.68 -11.81
C SER A 231 8.73 -2.10 -11.39
N ILE A 232 10.00 -2.35 -11.05
CA ILE A 232 10.46 -3.66 -10.57
C ILE A 232 9.73 -4.06 -9.30
N VAL A 233 9.63 -3.15 -8.32
CA VAL A 233 8.93 -3.39 -7.05
C VAL A 233 7.47 -3.75 -7.27
N LEU A 234 6.74 -2.91 -8.02
CA LEU A 234 5.31 -3.09 -8.25
C LEU A 234 5.02 -4.42 -8.96
N ILE A 235 5.82 -4.75 -9.98
CA ILE A 235 5.60 -5.96 -10.76
C ILE A 235 6.02 -7.22 -9.99
N THR A 236 7.09 -7.15 -9.20
CA THR A 236 7.51 -8.29 -8.37
C THR A 236 6.51 -8.57 -7.25
N ALA A 237 5.83 -7.54 -6.74
CA ALA A 237 4.80 -7.71 -5.72
C ALA A 237 3.59 -8.52 -6.21
N ILE A 238 3.17 -8.37 -7.49
CA ILE A 238 1.98 -9.05 -8.05
C ILE A 238 2.00 -10.58 -7.86
N PRO A 239 3.02 -11.33 -8.32
CA PRO A 239 3.06 -12.77 -8.10
C PRO A 239 3.14 -13.11 -6.60
N MET A 240 3.85 -12.31 -5.80
CA MET A 240 3.95 -12.54 -4.36
C MET A 240 2.60 -12.43 -3.66
N ILE A 241 1.70 -11.55 -4.14
CA ILE A 241 0.35 -11.39 -3.58
C ILE A 241 -0.37 -12.74 -3.50
N ILE A 242 -0.20 -13.55 -4.55
CA ILE A 242 -0.91 -14.82 -4.75
C ILE A 242 -0.09 -15.99 -4.23
N PHE A 243 1.19 -16.08 -4.59
CA PHE A 243 2.00 -17.27 -4.31
C PHE A 243 2.39 -17.38 -2.84
N MET A 244 2.71 -16.29 -2.14
CA MET A 244 3.12 -16.39 -0.74
C MET A 244 2.01 -16.93 0.16
N PRO A 245 0.74 -16.47 0.07
CA PRO A 245 -0.36 -17.10 0.79
C PRO A 245 -0.53 -18.60 0.52
N ILE A 246 -0.39 -19.01 -0.74
CA ILE A 246 -0.48 -20.42 -1.14
C ILE A 246 0.63 -21.24 -0.50
N ILE A 247 1.87 -20.72 -0.54
CA ILE A 247 3.03 -21.38 0.07
C ILE A 247 2.84 -21.47 1.59
N ALA A 248 2.37 -20.42 2.25
CA ALA A 248 2.12 -20.41 3.69
C ALA A 248 1.08 -21.47 4.11
N LYS A 249 -0.02 -21.58 3.36
CA LYS A 249 -1.04 -22.63 3.56
C LYS A 249 -0.45 -24.02 3.33
N ALA A 250 0.34 -24.21 2.27
CA ALA A 250 0.99 -25.49 1.97
C ALA A 250 2.00 -25.93 3.05
N LEU A 251 2.68 -24.97 3.68
CA LEU A 251 3.60 -25.20 4.79
C LEU A 251 2.90 -25.36 6.15
N GLY A 252 1.57 -25.18 6.22
CA GLY A 252 0.80 -25.28 7.46
C GLY A 252 1.18 -24.22 8.50
N LEU A 253 1.59 -23.02 8.06
CA LEU A 253 1.97 -21.93 8.95
C LEU A 253 0.75 -21.35 9.67
N SER A 254 0.93 -20.89 10.91
CA SER A 254 -0.11 -20.14 11.63
C SER A 254 -0.39 -18.80 10.95
N GLU A 255 -1.57 -18.21 11.20
CA GLU A 255 -1.88 -16.86 10.69
C GLU A 255 -0.90 -15.81 11.20
N ALA A 256 -0.43 -15.93 12.44
CA ALA A 256 0.56 -15.03 13.02
C ALA A 256 1.91 -15.08 12.29
N VAL A 257 2.47 -16.27 12.08
CA VAL A 257 3.73 -16.45 11.33
C VAL A 257 3.55 -16.03 9.87
N THR A 258 2.43 -16.40 9.26
CA THR A 258 2.13 -16.02 7.87
C THR A 258 2.02 -14.51 7.73
N GLY A 259 1.28 -13.84 8.62
CA GLY A 259 1.14 -12.39 8.64
C GLY A 259 2.49 -11.70 8.79
N ALA A 260 3.31 -12.15 9.74
CA ALA A 260 4.65 -11.61 9.94
C ALA A 260 5.55 -11.82 8.72
N TRP A 261 5.50 -12.99 8.07
CA TRP A 261 6.26 -13.27 6.86
C TRP A 261 5.84 -12.38 5.68
N LEU A 262 4.53 -12.26 5.43
CA LEU A 262 3.98 -11.40 4.39
C LEU A 262 4.36 -9.93 4.63
N GLY A 263 4.18 -9.45 5.87
CA GLY A 263 4.47 -8.08 6.28
C GLY A 263 5.95 -7.70 6.18
N GLY A 264 6.86 -8.63 6.46
CA GLY A 264 8.31 -8.37 6.35
C GLY A 264 8.87 -8.48 4.93
N THR A 265 8.19 -9.20 4.03
CA THR A 265 8.76 -9.57 2.72
C THR A 265 8.16 -8.78 1.56
N ILE A 266 6.84 -8.57 1.54
CA ILE A 266 6.19 -7.95 0.38
C ILE A 266 6.47 -6.44 0.37
N ASP A 267 7.02 -5.94 -0.75
CA ASP A 267 7.61 -4.59 -0.82
C ASP A 267 6.60 -3.47 -1.04
N THR A 268 5.30 -3.71 -0.91
CA THR A 268 4.32 -2.62 -0.92
C THR A 268 3.28 -2.86 0.15
N THR A 269 2.89 -1.79 0.85
CA THR A 269 1.89 -1.91 1.91
C THR A 269 0.57 -2.43 1.34
N GLY A 270 0.14 -1.95 0.17
CA GLY A 270 -1.03 -2.48 -0.52
C GLY A 270 -0.92 -4.00 -0.74
N ALA A 271 0.13 -4.48 -1.39
CA ALA A 271 0.27 -5.91 -1.66
C ALA A 271 0.33 -6.78 -0.39
N VAL A 272 0.93 -6.29 0.71
CA VAL A 272 0.91 -6.99 2.01
C VAL A 272 -0.52 -7.19 2.50
N ILE A 273 -1.32 -6.12 2.46
CA ILE A 273 -2.73 -6.15 2.87
C ILE A 273 -3.52 -7.12 2.00
N ALA A 274 -3.30 -7.10 0.68
CA ALA A 274 -3.91 -8.04 -0.25
C ALA A 274 -3.61 -9.48 0.13
N SER A 275 -2.33 -9.82 0.36
CA SER A 275 -1.98 -11.18 0.77
C SER A 275 -2.51 -11.56 2.14
N GLY A 276 -2.48 -10.63 3.09
CA GLY A 276 -2.94 -10.86 4.45
C GLY A 276 -4.43 -11.17 4.49
N SER A 277 -5.24 -10.45 3.69
CA SER A 277 -6.68 -10.69 3.63
C SER A 277 -7.02 -12.08 3.08
N LEU A 278 -6.27 -12.57 2.08
CA LEU A 278 -6.43 -13.94 1.52
C LEU A 278 -6.15 -15.08 2.52
N ILE A 279 -5.52 -14.78 3.65
CA ILE A 279 -5.22 -15.74 4.71
C ILE A 279 -6.29 -15.68 5.80
N GLY A 280 -6.52 -14.50 6.39
CA GLY A 280 -7.45 -14.33 7.50
C GLY A 280 -7.28 -12.99 8.22
N GLU A 281 -8.17 -12.72 9.18
CA GLU A 281 -8.17 -11.43 9.90
C GLU A 281 -6.93 -11.25 10.79
N GLU A 282 -6.43 -12.33 11.39
CA GLU A 282 -5.23 -12.27 12.23
C GLU A 282 -3.99 -12.03 11.37
N ALA A 283 -3.87 -12.74 10.24
CA ALA A 283 -2.78 -12.53 9.29
C ALA A 283 -2.79 -11.11 8.69
N LEU A 284 -3.95 -10.58 8.32
CA LEU A 284 -4.10 -9.19 7.86
C LEU A 284 -3.63 -8.19 8.92
N LYS A 285 -4.08 -8.36 10.16
CA LYS A 285 -3.70 -7.49 11.28
C LYS A 285 -2.19 -7.54 11.55
N ILE A 286 -1.61 -8.73 11.68
CA ILE A 286 -0.19 -8.88 11.99
C ILE A 286 0.68 -8.40 10.82
N SER A 287 0.34 -8.75 9.59
CA SER A 287 1.08 -8.29 8.40
C SER A 287 1.09 -6.77 8.27
N THR A 288 -0.04 -6.11 8.56
CA THR A 288 -0.14 -4.64 8.62
C THR A 288 0.82 -4.08 9.66
N ILE A 289 0.75 -4.58 10.89
CA ILE A 289 1.55 -4.07 12.01
C ILE A 289 3.05 -4.27 11.75
N VAL A 290 3.45 -5.46 11.29
CA VAL A 290 4.85 -5.76 10.94
C VAL A 290 5.35 -4.86 9.82
N LYS A 291 4.55 -4.66 8.76
CA LYS A 291 4.93 -3.74 7.68
C LYS A 291 5.04 -2.30 8.18
N PHE A 292 4.19 -1.87 9.10
CA PHE A 292 4.29 -0.53 9.69
C PHE A 292 5.53 -0.37 10.54
N SER A 293 5.89 -1.39 11.34
CA SER A 293 7.15 -1.41 12.07
C SER A 293 8.35 -1.25 11.13
N GLN A 294 8.29 -1.85 9.93
CA GLN A 294 9.30 -1.65 8.88
C GLN A 294 9.27 -0.24 8.28
N ASN A 295 8.08 0.31 8.01
CA ASN A 295 7.92 1.67 7.49
C ASN A 295 8.43 2.74 8.47
N VAL A 296 8.33 2.51 9.79
CA VAL A 296 8.87 3.42 10.83
C VAL A 296 10.38 3.57 10.70
N LEU A 297 11.10 2.53 10.27
CA LEU A 297 12.55 2.56 10.07
C LEU A 297 12.97 3.38 8.85
N LEU A 298 12.05 3.74 7.96
CA LEU A 298 12.36 4.47 6.73
C LEU A 298 13.09 5.78 6.98
N GLY A 299 12.63 6.58 7.95
CA GLY A 299 13.25 7.86 8.27
C GLY A 299 14.69 7.71 8.76
N LEU A 300 14.95 6.70 9.59
CA LEU A 300 16.29 6.37 10.09
C LEU A 300 17.19 5.86 8.97
N ALA A 301 16.68 4.99 8.10
CA ALA A 301 17.42 4.45 6.97
C ALA A 301 17.80 5.55 5.97
N ALA A 302 16.86 6.43 5.61
CA ALA A 302 17.11 7.56 4.72
C ALA A 302 18.16 8.52 5.29
N PHE A 303 18.10 8.79 6.60
CA PHE A 303 19.11 9.59 7.29
C PHE A 303 20.50 8.93 7.24
N GLY A 304 20.59 7.63 7.55
CA GLY A 304 21.85 6.87 7.48
C GLY A 304 22.46 6.85 6.06
N ILE A 305 21.62 6.69 5.04
CA ILE A 305 22.04 6.72 3.63
C ILE A 305 22.51 8.11 3.22
N SER A 306 21.82 9.17 3.67
CA SER A 306 22.25 10.56 3.42
C SER A 306 23.64 10.85 4.00
N ILE A 307 23.91 10.36 5.23
CA ILE A 307 25.24 10.45 5.84
C ILE A 307 26.26 9.69 4.99
N TYR A 308 26.01 8.41 4.70
CA TYR A 308 26.92 7.56 3.91
C TYR A 308 27.28 8.20 2.57
N TRP A 309 26.28 8.72 1.85
CA TRP A 309 26.46 9.38 0.56
C TRP A 309 27.32 10.64 0.67
N THR A 310 27.07 11.47 1.68
CA THR A 310 27.82 12.72 1.91
C THR A 310 29.30 12.44 2.17
N TYR A 311 29.62 11.41 2.95
CA TYR A 311 31.01 11.07 3.29
C TYR A 311 31.77 10.36 2.16
N THR A 312 31.08 9.53 1.37
CA THR A 312 31.72 8.70 0.34
C THR A 312 31.86 9.44 -0.99
N ASN A 313 30.90 10.32 -1.33
CA ASN A 313 30.83 11.05 -2.61
C ASN A 313 31.25 12.52 -2.52
N ASN A 314 32.33 12.80 -1.78
CA ASN A 314 32.89 14.10 -1.38
C ASN A 314 33.14 15.15 -2.51
N GLN A 315 32.86 14.83 -3.77
CA GLN A 315 33.07 15.69 -4.96
C GLN A 315 31.77 16.21 -5.60
N SER A 316 30.59 15.78 -5.18
CA SER A 316 29.34 16.31 -5.74
C SER A 316 29.02 17.65 -5.05
N GLU A 317 28.95 18.77 -5.78
CA GLU A 317 28.50 20.07 -5.23
C GLU A 317 27.14 19.97 -4.52
N VAL A 318 26.33 19.01 -4.98
CA VAL A 318 25.08 18.53 -4.38
C VAL A 318 25.18 18.11 -2.90
N ALA A 319 26.29 17.50 -2.47
CA ALA A 319 26.48 17.01 -1.10
C ALA A 319 26.87 18.13 -0.13
N LYS A 320 27.34 19.28 -0.62
CA LYS A 320 27.71 20.45 0.21
C LYS A 320 26.49 21.26 0.66
N GLU A 321 25.37 21.22 -0.07
CA GLU A 321 24.16 21.99 0.26
C GLU A 321 23.23 21.31 1.27
N SER A 322 23.23 19.97 1.35
CA SER A 322 22.32 19.23 2.23
C SER A 322 23.07 18.59 3.40
N LYS A 323 23.32 19.37 4.47
CA LYS A 323 23.76 18.78 5.73
C LYS A 323 22.65 17.84 6.24
N PRO A 324 22.93 16.56 6.54
CA PRO A 324 21.92 15.66 7.07
C PRO A 324 21.40 16.19 8.41
N THR A 325 20.17 16.68 8.43
CA THR A 325 19.49 17.15 9.64
C THR A 325 18.56 16.09 10.20
N LEU A 326 18.40 16.03 11.52
CA LEU A 326 17.43 15.15 12.18
C LEU A 326 15.98 15.38 11.69
N GLY A 327 15.68 16.56 11.13
CA GLY A 327 14.40 16.86 10.47
C GLY A 327 14.05 15.88 9.34
N ILE A 328 15.05 15.30 8.65
CA ILE A 328 14.84 14.30 7.59
C ILE A 328 14.09 13.08 8.11
N ILE A 329 14.36 12.66 9.35
CA ILE A 329 13.68 11.51 9.97
C ILE A 329 12.18 11.80 10.03
N TRP A 330 11.79 12.97 10.51
CA TRP A 330 10.39 13.38 10.58
C TRP A 330 9.78 13.57 9.18
N GLU A 331 10.49 14.19 8.26
CA GLU A 331 10.04 14.42 6.88
C GLU A 331 9.77 13.11 6.13
N ARG A 332 10.57 12.07 6.37
CA ARG A 332 10.44 10.75 5.73
C ARG A 332 9.59 9.76 6.51
N PHE A 333 9.30 10.05 7.79
CA PHE A 333 8.42 9.21 8.60
C PHE A 333 7.01 9.13 7.97
N PRO A 334 6.39 7.95 7.84
CA PRO A 334 5.07 7.79 7.23
C PRO A 334 3.95 8.30 8.17
N LYS A 335 3.38 9.48 7.89
CA LYS A 335 2.40 10.10 8.83
C LYS A 335 1.07 9.35 8.88
N PHE A 336 0.72 8.59 7.85
CA PHE A 336 -0.48 7.74 7.88
C PHE A 336 -0.42 6.66 8.98
N VAL A 337 0.78 6.22 9.41
CA VAL A 337 0.96 5.30 10.55
C VAL A 337 0.48 5.94 11.85
N ILE A 338 0.68 7.27 12.01
CA ILE A 338 0.14 8.02 13.15
C ILE A 338 -1.39 8.00 13.09
N GLY A 339 -1.96 8.22 11.91
CA GLY A 339 -3.42 8.16 11.71
C GLY A 339 -4.00 6.80 12.11
N PHE A 340 -3.37 5.71 11.68
CA PHE A 340 -3.74 4.35 12.06
C PHE A 340 -3.68 4.12 13.58
N VAL A 341 -2.57 4.47 14.22
CA VAL A 341 -2.40 4.30 15.68
C VAL A 341 -3.40 5.17 16.44
N ALA A 342 -3.63 6.41 16.00
CA ALA A 342 -4.61 7.31 16.60
C ALA A 342 -6.04 6.77 16.48
N ALA A 343 -6.41 6.20 15.32
CA ALA A 343 -7.71 5.56 15.13
C ALA A 343 -7.87 4.35 16.07
N SER A 344 -6.83 3.53 16.23
CA SER A 344 -6.82 2.41 17.18
C SER A 344 -6.94 2.87 18.62
N LEU A 345 -6.22 3.91 19.04
CA LEU A 345 -6.32 4.49 20.38
C LEU A 345 -7.74 5.01 20.65
N LEU A 346 -8.34 5.73 19.69
CA LEU A 346 -9.70 6.24 19.79
C LEU A 346 -10.71 5.09 20.02
N PHE A 347 -10.65 4.05 19.19
CA PHE A 347 -11.56 2.91 19.29
C PHE A 347 -11.25 1.95 20.45
N SER A 348 -10.03 1.96 20.99
CA SER A 348 -9.66 1.11 22.12
C SER A 348 -10.00 1.73 23.48
N PHE A 349 -9.96 3.06 23.59
CA PHE A 349 -10.02 3.74 24.89
C PHE A 349 -11.10 4.82 25.03
N VAL A 350 -11.62 5.36 23.91
CA VAL A 350 -12.53 6.51 23.95
C VAL A 350 -13.95 6.13 23.55
N ILE A 351 -14.10 5.36 22.47
CA ILE A 351 -15.42 4.97 21.96
C ILE A 351 -15.98 3.80 22.77
N SER A 352 -17.22 3.92 23.24
CA SER A 352 -17.92 2.85 23.95
C SER A 352 -18.20 1.65 23.06
N GLY A 353 -18.23 0.44 23.64
CA GLY A 353 -18.48 -0.80 22.91
C GLY A 353 -19.79 -0.84 22.09
N GLU A 354 -20.86 -0.21 22.58
CA GLU A 354 -22.15 -0.08 21.89
C GLU A 354 -21.99 0.66 20.55
N VAL A 355 -21.45 1.88 20.58
CA VAL A 355 -21.15 2.65 19.36
C VAL A 355 -20.22 1.89 18.41
N ILE A 356 -19.18 1.20 18.92
CA ILE A 356 -18.28 0.41 18.08
C ILE A 356 -19.06 -0.66 17.30
N SER A 357 -19.95 -1.39 17.97
CA SER A 357 -20.76 -2.44 17.36
C SER A 357 -21.66 -1.92 16.22
N GLU A 358 -22.15 -0.69 16.34
CA GLU A 358 -22.98 -0.06 15.32
C GLU A 358 -22.16 0.37 14.09
N VAL A 359 -20.97 0.94 14.30
CA VAL A 359 -20.18 1.54 13.21
C VAL A 359 -19.18 0.59 12.55
N LYS A 360 -18.76 -0.48 13.24
CA LYS A 360 -17.68 -1.39 12.79
C LYS A 360 -17.95 -1.99 11.41
N GLY A 361 -19.19 -2.40 11.13
CA GLY A 361 -19.56 -2.98 9.84
C GLY A 361 -19.39 -1.99 8.67
N GLY A 362 -19.86 -0.76 8.86
CA GLY A 362 -19.74 0.31 7.86
C GLY A 362 -18.28 0.70 7.61
N LEU A 363 -17.49 0.91 8.67
CA LEU A 363 -16.07 1.25 8.56
C LEU A 363 -15.27 0.13 7.88
N LYS A 364 -15.54 -1.14 8.21
CA LYS A 364 -14.91 -2.29 7.55
C LYS A 364 -15.29 -2.39 6.06
N SER A 365 -16.55 -2.07 5.71
CA SER A 365 -16.99 -2.05 4.32
C SER A 365 -16.28 -0.95 3.51
N LEU A 366 -16.19 0.27 4.05
CA LEU A 366 -15.44 1.35 3.42
C LEU A 366 -13.95 1.05 3.29
N GLN A 367 -13.35 0.50 4.34
CA GLN A 367 -11.97 0.05 4.34
C GLN A 367 -11.71 -0.90 3.15
N GLY A 368 -12.55 -1.94 3.00
CA GLY A 368 -12.44 -2.89 1.89
C GLY A 368 -12.63 -2.24 0.52
N LEU A 369 -13.54 -1.27 0.40
CA LEU A 369 -13.75 -0.51 -0.83
C LEU A 369 -12.54 0.35 -1.20
N TRP A 370 -11.96 1.10 -0.25
CA TRP A 370 -10.77 1.90 -0.47
C TRP A 370 -9.57 1.05 -0.91
N PHE A 371 -9.42 -0.13 -0.31
CA PHE A 371 -8.46 -1.12 -0.77
C PHE A 371 -8.76 -1.56 -2.21
N ALA A 372 -9.98 -1.99 -2.52
CA ALA A 372 -10.34 -2.43 -3.87
C ALA A 372 -10.09 -1.33 -4.94
N LEU A 373 -10.46 -0.08 -4.66
CA LEU A 373 -10.16 1.09 -5.52
C LEU A 373 -8.66 1.26 -5.74
N ALA A 374 -7.87 1.10 -4.68
CA ALA A 374 -6.43 1.20 -4.76
C ALA A 374 -5.83 0.08 -5.62
N PHE A 375 -6.28 -1.17 -5.48
CA PHE A 375 -5.78 -2.28 -6.29
C PHE A 375 -6.18 -2.19 -7.75
N THR A 376 -7.39 -1.69 -8.04
CA THR A 376 -7.78 -1.35 -9.42
C THR A 376 -6.83 -0.30 -9.98
N SER A 377 -6.49 0.74 -9.21
CA SER A 377 -5.54 1.78 -9.62
C SER A 377 -4.13 1.21 -9.86
N ILE A 378 -3.61 0.38 -8.95
CA ILE A 378 -2.32 -0.32 -9.10
C ILE A 378 -2.27 -1.13 -10.40
N GLY A 379 -3.33 -1.91 -10.68
CA GLY A 379 -3.39 -2.70 -11.90
C GLY A 379 -3.37 -1.82 -13.16
N LEU A 380 -4.12 -0.71 -13.15
CA LEU A 380 -4.18 0.24 -14.26
C LEU A 380 -2.86 1.01 -14.49
N GLU A 381 -2.08 1.25 -13.43
CA GLU A 381 -0.76 1.90 -13.49
C GLU A 381 0.33 0.92 -13.99
N THR A 382 0.18 -0.38 -13.73
CA THR A 382 1.27 -1.34 -13.95
C THR A 382 1.37 -1.81 -15.39
N LYS A 383 2.52 -1.57 -16.04
CA LYS A 383 2.85 -2.09 -17.37
C LYS A 383 4.07 -3.01 -17.34
N PHE A 384 3.89 -4.28 -17.73
CA PHE A 384 5.00 -5.24 -17.74
C PHE A 384 6.11 -4.88 -18.73
N ALA A 385 5.78 -4.14 -19.79
CA ALA A 385 6.76 -3.63 -20.76
C ALA A 385 7.84 -2.76 -20.10
N ASP A 386 7.53 -2.08 -18.99
CA ASP A 386 8.46 -1.17 -18.31
C ASP A 386 9.65 -1.91 -17.67
N LEU A 387 9.52 -3.22 -17.38
CA LEU A 387 10.63 -4.05 -16.90
C LEU A 387 11.71 -4.28 -17.95
N PHE A 388 11.34 -4.19 -19.22
CA PHE A 388 12.23 -4.41 -20.36
C PHE A 388 12.78 -3.10 -20.93
N SER A 389 12.72 -2.01 -20.15
CA SER A 389 13.23 -0.70 -20.50
C SER A 389 14.77 -0.62 -20.56
N SER A 390 15.28 0.54 -20.96
CA SER A 390 16.68 0.78 -21.33
C SER A 390 17.71 0.68 -20.20
N GLU A 391 17.29 0.59 -18.92
CA GLU A 391 18.20 0.47 -17.77
C GLU A 391 18.89 -0.91 -17.67
N GLY A 392 18.51 -1.85 -18.55
CA GLY A 392 19.13 -3.17 -18.69
C GLY A 392 18.60 -4.19 -17.67
N LYS A 393 18.98 -5.46 -17.85
CA LYS A 393 18.42 -6.58 -17.05
C LYS A 393 19.11 -6.81 -15.70
N LYS A 394 20.33 -6.29 -15.53
CA LYS A 394 21.13 -6.47 -14.30
C LYS A 394 20.41 -6.00 -13.03
N PRO A 395 19.74 -4.83 -13.02
CA PRO A 395 19.07 -4.34 -11.82
C PRO A 395 17.82 -5.16 -11.47
N LEU A 396 17.09 -5.65 -12.48
CA LEU A 396 16.02 -6.63 -12.28
C LEU A 396 16.56 -7.92 -11.63
N TYR A 397 17.67 -8.48 -12.13
CA TYR A 397 18.26 -9.68 -11.53
C TYR A 397 18.75 -9.44 -10.10
N ALA A 398 19.38 -8.28 -9.84
CA ALA A 398 19.81 -7.92 -8.49
C ALA A 398 18.63 -7.88 -7.52
N PHE A 399 17.54 -7.23 -7.92
CA PHE A 399 16.31 -7.15 -7.13
C PHE A 399 15.71 -8.54 -6.89
N LEU A 400 15.55 -9.37 -7.93
CA LEU A 400 14.95 -10.71 -7.78
C LEU A 400 15.80 -11.65 -6.91
N ILE A 401 17.13 -11.58 -7.01
CA ILE A 401 18.03 -12.35 -6.14
C ILE A 401 17.92 -11.87 -4.69
N ALA A 402 17.95 -10.56 -4.47
CA ALA A 402 17.76 -9.98 -3.14
C ALA A 402 16.39 -10.31 -2.56
N GLN A 403 15.35 -10.31 -3.40
CA GLN A 403 13.99 -10.62 -2.98
C GLN A 403 13.82 -12.10 -2.65
N GLY A 404 14.44 -13.00 -3.42
CA GLY A 404 14.53 -14.41 -3.05
C GLY A 404 15.17 -14.60 -1.67
N PHE A 405 16.29 -13.91 -1.42
CA PHE A 405 16.92 -13.92 -0.10
C PHE A 405 16.01 -13.38 1.01
N ASN A 406 15.32 -12.25 0.76
CA ASN A 406 14.34 -11.66 1.68
C ASN A 406 13.24 -12.67 2.04
N VAL A 407 12.66 -13.35 1.05
CA VAL A 407 11.62 -14.37 1.25
C VAL A 407 12.06 -15.44 2.25
N PHE A 408 13.28 -15.97 2.11
CA PHE A 408 13.78 -17.03 2.99
C PHE A 408 14.18 -16.53 4.38
N VAL A 409 14.91 -15.41 4.46
CA VAL A 409 15.38 -14.87 5.74
C VAL A 409 14.21 -14.38 6.59
N THR A 410 13.27 -13.67 5.97
CA THR A 410 12.07 -13.19 6.66
C THR A 410 11.18 -14.34 7.13
N LEU A 411 11.05 -15.43 6.36
CA LEU A 411 10.33 -16.62 6.82
C LEU A 411 10.98 -17.20 8.08
N GLY A 412 12.30 -17.35 8.09
CA GLY A 412 13.04 -17.85 9.25
C GLY A 412 12.80 -16.97 10.48
N ILE A 413 12.97 -15.65 10.34
CA ILE A 413 12.78 -14.71 11.45
C ILE A 413 11.32 -14.70 11.93
N ALA A 414 10.35 -14.66 11.03
CA ALA A 414 8.93 -14.69 11.36
C ALA A 414 8.56 -15.97 12.12
N TYR A 415 9.08 -17.12 11.69
CA TYR A 415 8.85 -18.40 12.37
C TYR A 415 9.43 -18.41 13.79
N PHE A 416 10.57 -17.78 14.04
CA PHE A 416 11.14 -17.72 15.40
C PHE A 416 10.42 -16.72 16.31
N LEU A 417 9.97 -15.59 15.79
CA LEU A 417 9.40 -14.51 16.59
C LEU A 417 7.89 -14.62 16.83
N PHE A 418 7.14 -15.26 15.92
CA PHE A 418 5.66 -15.27 15.93
C PHE A 418 5.04 -16.67 16.06
N LYS A 419 5.85 -17.68 16.41
CA LYS A 419 5.38 -19.05 16.66
C LYS A 419 4.68 -19.22 18.01
#